data_AF-A0AAV2MHS3-F1
#
_entry.id   AF-A0AAV2MHS3-F1
#
_cell.length_a   1.000
_cell.length_b   1.000
_cell.length_c   1.000
_cell.angle_alpha   90.00
_cell.angle_beta   90.00
_cell.angle_gamma   90.00
#
_symmetry.space_group_name_H-M   'P 1'
#
loop_
_entity.id
_entity.type
_entity.pdbx_description
1 polymer ?
#
loop_
_entity_poly.entity_id
_entity_poly.type
_entity_poly.pdbx_seq_one_letter_code
_entity_poly.pdbx_strand_id
1 'polypeptide(L)'
;MGHNGFPKPCEHKYCGLGRHCVVDEETGLGECRCLDQCKPHYKPVCGSDGQLYPNHCELHRASCLRAQNITILHNDDCFYKGKSSAWYQCGMDCVHSEQLRP
;
A
#
# COMPACT_ATOMS: atom_id res chain seq x y z
N MET A 1 -14.00 43.94 -9.93
CA MET A 1 -14.51 42.58 -9.68
C MET A 1 -13.49 41.85 -8.82
N GLY A 2 -13.76 41.63 -7.53
CA GLY A 2 -12.86 40.91 -6.64
C GLY A 2 -13.40 39.50 -6.42
N HIS A 3 -12.87 38.51 -7.13
CA HIS A 3 -13.11 37.12 -6.75
C HIS A 3 -12.32 36.87 -5.46
N ASN A 4 -12.98 37.02 -4.31
CA ASN A 4 -12.54 36.41 -3.06
C ASN A 4 -12.67 34.89 -3.23
N GLY A 5 -11.77 34.31 -4.02
CA GLY A 5 -11.69 32.88 -4.24
C GLY A 5 -11.09 32.25 -3.01
N PHE A 6 -11.94 31.75 -2.11
CA PHE A 6 -11.49 30.77 -1.14
C PHE A 6 -10.87 29.62 -1.93
N PRO A 7 -9.63 29.19 -1.60
CA PRO A 7 -9.02 28.06 -2.27
C PRO A 7 -9.95 26.86 -2.13
N LYS A 8 -10.24 26.13 -3.22
CA LYS A 8 -11.15 24.99 -3.10
C LYS A 8 -10.56 24.02 -2.06
N PRO A 9 -11.41 23.35 -1.26
CA PRO A 9 -10.94 22.65 -0.06
C PRO A 9 -9.94 21.51 -0.34
N CYS A 10 -9.95 21.00 -1.57
CA CYS A 10 -9.04 19.97 -2.07
C CYS A 10 -8.05 20.45 -3.14
N GLU A 11 -8.03 21.75 -3.50
CA GLU A 11 -7.20 22.25 -4.61
C GLU A 11 -5.71 22.07 -4.33
N HIS A 12 -5.27 22.33 -3.10
CA HIS A 12 -3.87 22.20 -2.66
C HIS A 12 -3.72 21.32 -1.41
N LYS A 13 -4.68 20.42 -1.14
CA LYS A 13 -4.66 19.56 0.05
C LYS A 13 -4.00 18.22 -0.26
N TYR A 14 -2.83 17.97 0.33
CA TYR A 14 -2.14 16.68 0.23
C TYR A 14 -2.55 15.74 1.38
N CYS A 15 -3.16 14.61 1.04
CA CYS A 15 -3.66 13.64 2.02
C CYS A 15 -2.71 12.47 2.33
N GLY A 16 -1.54 12.43 1.69
CA GLY A 16 -0.61 11.32 1.81
C GLY A 16 -0.94 10.15 0.88
N LEU A 17 -0.12 9.11 0.97
CA LEU A 17 -0.21 7.92 0.10
C LEU A 17 -1.44 7.07 0.49
N GLY A 18 -2.14 6.52 -0.50
CA GLY A 18 -3.31 5.65 -0.26
C GLY A 18 -4.58 6.41 0.14
N ARG A 19 -4.56 7.74 0.07
CA ARG A 19 -5.66 8.62 0.48
C ARG A 19 -5.97 9.64 -0.61
N HIS A 20 -7.20 10.12 -0.63
CA HIS A 20 -7.63 11.24 -1.46
C HIS A 20 -8.38 12.28 -0.64
N CYS A 21 -8.40 13.49 -1.15
CA CYS A 21 -9.22 14.55 -0.59
C CYS A 21 -10.66 14.42 -1.12
N VAL A 22 -11.63 14.46 -0.22
CA VAL A 22 -13.06 14.60 -0.51
C VAL A 22 -13.56 15.89 0.12
N VAL A 23 -14.51 16.56 -0.51
CA VAL A 23 -15.17 17.71 0.13
C VAL A 23 -16.35 17.16 0.92
N ASP A 24 -16.38 17.47 2.21
CA ASP A 24 -17.54 17.20 3.04
C ASP A 24 -18.66 18.18 2.68
N GLU A 25 -19.84 17.65 2.35
CA GLU A 25 -20.96 18.45 1.84
C GLU A 25 -21.62 19.33 2.92
N GLU A 26 -21.52 18.95 4.20
CA GLU A 26 -22.10 19.70 5.32
C GLU A 26 -21.21 20.86 5.75
N THR A 27 -19.91 20.62 5.88
CA THR A 27 -18.95 21.62 6.37
C THR A 27 -18.28 22.40 5.24
N GLY A 28 -18.33 21.89 4.00
CA GLY A 28 -17.60 22.45 2.86
C GLY A 28 -16.08 22.32 3.01
N LEU A 29 -15.59 21.49 3.95
CA LEU A 29 -14.17 21.30 4.23
C LEU A 29 -13.62 20.10 3.45
N GLY A 30 -12.35 20.16 3.07
CA GLY A 30 -11.67 19.04 2.43
C GLY A 30 -11.23 18.05 3.49
N GLU A 31 -11.69 16.81 3.47
CA GLU A 31 -11.28 15.74 4.35
C GLU A 31 -10.44 14.70 3.60
N CYS A 32 -9.49 14.07 4.31
CA CYS A 32 -8.68 13.01 3.74
C CYS A 32 -9.30 11.65 4.05
N ARG A 33 -9.75 10.93 3.02
CA ARG A 33 -10.29 9.57 3.15
C ARG A 33 -9.41 8.57 2.42
N CYS A 34 -9.51 7.31 2.82
CA CYS A 34 -8.81 6.23 2.13
C CYS A 34 -9.31 6.13 0.69
N LEU A 35 -8.43 5.77 -0.24
CA LEU A 35 -8.82 5.53 -1.62
C LEU A 35 -9.88 4.41 -1.69
N ASP A 36 -10.99 4.68 -2.36
CA ASP A 36 -11.99 3.66 -2.64
C ASP A 36 -11.45 2.59 -3.57
N GLN A 37 -10.73 3.01 -4.62
CA GLN A 37 -10.17 2.15 -5.65
C GLN A 37 -8.81 2.67 -6.13
N CYS A 38 -7.90 1.74 -6.41
CA CYS A 38 -6.62 2.03 -7.07
C CYS A 38 -6.70 1.70 -8.56
N LYS A 39 -5.81 2.30 -9.35
CA LYS A 39 -5.68 1.95 -10.77
C LYS A 39 -5.33 0.46 -10.91
N PRO A 40 -6.00 -0.27 -11.81
CA PRO A 40 -5.74 -1.69 -12.02
C PRO A 40 -4.40 -1.86 -12.75
N HIS A 41 -3.33 -2.00 -11.98
CA HIS A 41 -2.00 -2.20 -12.50
C HIS A 41 -1.26 -3.17 -11.58
N TYR A 42 -0.54 -4.12 -12.16
CA TYR A 42 0.09 -5.21 -11.43
C TYR A 42 1.61 -4.96 -11.34
N LYS A 43 2.07 -4.52 -10.17
CA LYS A 43 3.48 -4.41 -9.80
C LYS A 43 3.58 -4.81 -8.34
N PRO A 44 3.67 -6.12 -8.05
CA PRO A 44 3.53 -6.63 -6.70
C PRO A 44 4.64 -6.10 -5.80
N VAL A 45 4.29 -5.78 -4.56
CA VAL A 45 5.22 -5.27 -3.54
C VAL A 45 5.00 -6.02 -2.22
N CYS A 46 6.09 -6.28 -1.50
CA CYS A 46 6.06 -6.84 -0.15
C CYS A 46 5.76 -5.71 0.85
N GLY A 47 4.76 -5.88 1.69
CA GLY A 47 4.48 -4.97 2.80
C GLY A 47 5.28 -5.33 4.05
N SER A 48 5.50 -4.36 4.93
CA SER A 48 6.12 -4.57 6.25
C SER A 48 5.31 -5.46 7.18
N ASP A 49 4.04 -5.70 6.84
CA ASP A 49 3.15 -6.66 7.47
C ASP A 49 3.36 -8.11 6.98
N GLY A 50 4.32 -8.32 6.06
CA GLY A 50 4.61 -9.63 5.47
C GLY A 50 3.61 -10.06 4.40
N GLN A 51 2.71 -9.18 3.97
CA GLN A 51 1.70 -9.46 2.96
C GLN A 51 2.13 -8.93 1.59
N LEU A 52 1.82 -9.69 0.53
CA LEU A 52 2.05 -9.26 -0.84
C LEU A 52 0.87 -8.42 -1.33
N TYR A 53 1.14 -7.21 -1.80
CA TYR A 53 0.14 -6.32 -2.36
C TYR A 53 0.26 -6.28 -3.89
N PRO A 54 -0.85 -6.26 -4.65
CA PRO A 54 -0.82 -6.23 -6.12
C PRO A 54 -0.08 -5.02 -6.70
N ASN A 55 -0.10 -3.89 -5.99
CA ASN A 55 0.64 -2.68 -6.31
C ASN A 55 0.85 -1.78 -5.08
N HIS A 56 1.71 -0.76 -5.21
CA HIS A 56 1.99 0.21 -4.16
C HIS A 56 0.73 0.98 -3.70
N CYS A 57 -0.22 1.24 -4.60
CA CYS A 57 -1.45 1.94 -4.23
C CYS A 57 -2.32 1.09 -3.31
N GLU A 58 -2.50 -0.20 -3.63
CA GLU A 58 -3.23 -1.16 -2.80
C GLU A 58 -2.57 -1.33 -1.43
N LEU A 59 -1.24 -1.33 -1.35
CA LEU A 59 -0.51 -1.34 -0.07
C LEU A 59 -0.87 -0.12 0.78
N HIS A 60 -0.79 1.09 0.22
CA HIS A 60 -1.10 2.30 0.98
C HIS A 60 -2.60 2.42 1.30
N ARG A 61 -3.47 1.94 0.42
CA ARG A 61 -4.91 1.84 0.66
C ARG A 61 -5.19 0.89 1.83
N ALA A 62 -4.58 -0.29 1.84
CA ALA A 62 -4.71 -1.23 2.95
C ALA A 62 -4.14 -0.66 4.25
N SER A 63 -3.01 0.05 4.20
CA SER A 63 -2.45 0.80 5.33
C SER A 63 -3.46 1.79 5.91
N CYS A 64 -4.14 2.55 5.04
CA CYS A 64 -5.19 3.48 5.43
C CYS A 64 -6.39 2.76 6.07
N LEU A 65 -6.93 1.73 5.41
CA LEU A 65 -8.12 1.00 5.85
C LEU A 65 -7.88 0.23 7.15
N ARG A 66 -6.69 -0.34 7.33
CA ARG A 66 -6.29 -1.07 8.53
C ARG A 66 -5.82 -0.16 9.67
N ALA A 67 -5.69 1.14 9.42
CA ALA A 67 -5.03 2.10 10.32
C ALA A 67 -3.64 1.61 10.80
N GLN A 68 -2.90 0.93 9.92
CA GLN A 68 -1.58 0.37 10.21
C GLN A 68 -0.55 1.00 9.29
N ASN A 69 0.66 1.26 9.80
CA ASN A 69 1.75 1.80 8.98
C ASN A 69 2.42 0.65 8.21
N ILE A 70 1.96 0.42 6.98
CA ILE A 70 2.53 -0.60 6.09
C ILE A 70 3.48 0.12 5.14
N THR A 71 4.76 -0.24 5.20
CA THR A 71 5.79 0.27 4.30
C THR A 71 6.14 -0.79 3.26
N ILE A 72 6.64 -0.36 2.12
CA ILE A 72 7.16 -1.29 1.12
C ILE A 72 8.48 -1.84 1.65
N LEU A 73 8.54 -3.15 1.82
CA LEU A 73 9.79 -3.86 2.00
C LEU A 73 10.38 -4.16 0.63
N HIS A 74 11.67 -3.84 0.49
CA HIS A 74 12.45 -4.20 -0.69
C HIS A 74 12.98 -5.63 -0.64
N ASN A 75 12.78 -6.34 0.47
CA ASN A 75 13.17 -7.74 0.58
C ASN A 75 12.16 -8.63 -0.14
N ASP A 76 12.68 -9.52 -0.98
CA ASP A 76 11.86 -10.45 -1.75
C ASP A 76 11.24 -11.58 -0.88
N ASP A 77 11.47 -11.58 0.45
CA ASP A 77 11.02 -12.64 1.37
C ASP A 77 9.51 -12.91 1.34
N CYS A 78 8.66 -11.89 1.16
CA CYS A 78 7.21 -12.10 1.02
C CYS A 78 6.86 -12.97 -0.20
N PHE A 79 7.64 -12.87 -1.28
CA PHE A 79 7.39 -13.62 -2.51
C PHE A 79 7.67 -15.12 -2.33
N TYR A 80 8.51 -15.49 -1.36
CA TYR A 80 8.85 -16.88 -1.07
C TYR A 80 7.88 -17.55 -0.07
N LYS A 81 7.21 -16.77 0.80
CA LYS A 81 6.25 -17.32 1.79
C LYS A 81 4.88 -17.71 1.22
N GLY A 82 4.59 -17.39 -0.04
CA GLY A 82 3.31 -17.67 -0.70
C GLY A 82 3.20 -19.00 -1.46
N LYS A 83 4.25 -19.84 -1.49
CA LYS A 83 4.26 -21.08 -2.29
C LYS A 83 4.21 -22.34 -1.41
N SER A 84 3.09 -22.54 -0.71
CA SER A 84 2.65 -23.87 -0.25
C SER A 84 1.64 -24.52 -1.20
N SER A 85 1.57 -24.06 -2.45
CA SER A 85 0.82 -24.76 -3.51
C SER A 85 1.57 -24.67 -4.84
N ALA A 86 2.27 -25.76 -5.15
CA ALA A 86 2.40 -26.35 -6.48
C ALA A 86 2.94 -25.46 -7.63
N TRP A 87 4.19 -25.76 -8.02
CA TRP A 87 4.83 -25.50 -9.34
C TRP A 87 5.35 -24.09 -9.64
N TYR A 88 6.34 -23.64 -8.85
CA TYR A 88 7.46 -22.86 -9.39
C TYR A 88 8.74 -23.30 -8.68
N GLN A 89 9.59 -24.01 -9.40
CA GLN A 89 10.89 -24.47 -8.92
C GLN A 89 11.85 -23.26 -8.82
N CYS A 90 11.93 -22.63 -7.65
CA CYS A 90 13.22 -22.09 -7.21
C CYS A 90 13.89 -23.27 -6.50
N GLY A 91 14.99 -23.77 -7.08
CA GLY A 91 15.68 -24.96 -6.61
C GLY A 91 15.91 -24.92 -5.11
N MET A 92 15.66 -26.08 -4.48
CA MET A 92 15.89 -26.38 -3.07
C MET A 92 17.12 -25.64 -2.56
N ASP A 93 16.96 -24.87 -1.48
CA ASP A 93 18.03 -24.35 -0.61
C ASP A 93 18.31 -22.83 -0.67
N CYS A 94 17.39 -22.03 -0.12
CA CYS A 94 17.85 -20.89 0.68
C CYS A 94 18.44 -21.46 1.98
N VAL A 95 19.71 -21.86 1.96
CA VAL A 95 20.38 -22.38 3.16
C VAL A 95 20.55 -21.22 4.15
N HIS A 96 19.68 -21.11 5.16
CA HIS A 96 20.16 -20.55 6.42
C HIS A 96 20.98 -21.65 7.07
N SER A 97 22.30 -21.50 6.98
CA SER A 97 23.29 -22.46 7.47
C SER A 97 23.21 -22.61 8.99
N GLU A 98 22.30 -23.44 9.49
CA GLU A 98 22.37 -23.96 10.85
C GLU A 98 22.55 -25.48 10.81
N GLN A 99 23.84 -25.85 10.88
CA GLN A 99 24.37 -26.97 11.67
C GLN A 99 23.87 -28.37 11.29
N LEU A 100 24.61 -28.99 10.37
CA LEU A 100 24.73 -30.44 10.29
C LEU A 100 25.24 -31.00 11.64
N ARG A 101 24.38 -31.72 12.34
CA ARG A 101 24.71 -32.71 13.37
C ARG A 101 23.71 -33.87 13.27
N PRO A 102 24.08 -35.11 13.62
CA PRO A 102 25.40 -35.74 13.64
C PRO A 102 25.68 -36.57 12.38
#